data_AF-A0A1B7MTM1-F1
#
_entry.id   AF-A0A1B7MTM1-F1
#
_cell.length_a   1.000
_cell.length_b   1.000
_cell.length_c   1.000
_cell.angle_alpha   90.00
_cell.angle_beta   90.00
_cell.angle_gamma   90.00
#
_symmetry.space_group_name_H-M   'P 1'
#
loop_
_entity.id
_entity.type
_entity.pdbx_description
1 polymer ?
#
loop_
_entity_poly.entity_id
_entity_poly.type
_entity_poly.pdbx_seq_one_letter_code
_entity_poly.pdbx_strand_id
1 'polypeptide(L)'
;MKFSALTTMIMSAALMAGVATAYNPIGQSCDTPGGEGCAQDASLNGGNAFIYECSGADTFVYLAGCACPTCCEATTSGAFCT
;
A
#
# COMPACT_ATOMS: atom_id res chain seq x y z
N MET A 1 -23.17 -15.46 48.68
CA MET A 1 -22.71 -14.16 48.13
C MET A 1 -21.31 -14.38 47.58
N LYS A 2 -21.13 -14.36 46.25
CA LYS A 2 -19.82 -14.46 45.60
C LYS A 2 -19.76 -13.35 44.56
N PHE A 3 -19.00 -12.30 44.90
CA PHE A 3 -18.75 -11.17 44.03
C PHE A 3 -17.68 -11.57 43.00
N SER A 4 -18.11 -11.84 41.77
CA SER A 4 -17.18 -11.99 40.65
C SER A 4 -16.75 -10.58 40.22
N ALA A 5 -15.52 -10.21 40.57
CA ALA A 5 -14.92 -8.96 40.15
C ALA A 5 -14.71 -8.97 38.63
N LEU A 6 -15.48 -8.18 37.90
CA LEU A 6 -15.20 -7.85 36.50
C LEU A 6 -14.09 -6.79 36.48
N THR A 7 -12.87 -7.22 36.22
CA THR A 7 -11.73 -6.34 35.94
C THR A 7 -11.92 -5.70 34.57
N THR A 8 -12.36 -4.44 34.54
CA THR A 8 -12.48 -3.63 33.33
C THR A 8 -11.09 -3.41 32.73
N MET A 9 -10.78 -4.07 31.61
CA MET A 9 -9.58 -3.77 30.83
C MET A 9 -9.77 -2.43 30.12
N ILE A 10 -9.05 -1.41 30.56
CA ILE A 10 -8.98 -0.11 29.89
C ILE A 10 -8.10 -0.33 28.64
N MET A 11 -8.71 -0.54 27.49
CA MET A 11 -8.00 -0.52 26.21
C MET A 11 -7.65 0.93 25.87
N SER A 12 -6.44 1.35 26.27
CA SER A 12 -5.85 2.60 25.80
C SER A 12 -5.43 2.44 24.33
N ALA A 13 -6.33 2.75 23.41
CA ALA A 13 -5.97 2.96 22.01
C ALA A 13 -5.30 4.34 21.88
N ALA A 14 -3.97 4.36 21.98
CA ALA A 14 -3.20 5.55 21.63
C ALA A 14 -3.24 5.71 20.10
N LEU A 15 -4.09 6.62 19.63
CA LEU A 15 -4.11 7.09 18.24
C LEU A 15 -2.83 7.89 18.00
N MET A 16 -1.83 7.28 17.36
CA MET A 16 -0.66 7.99 16.85
C MET A 16 -1.13 8.88 15.69
N ALA A 17 -1.26 10.18 15.97
CA ALA A 17 -1.50 11.20 14.97
C ALA A 17 -0.37 11.17 13.93
N GLY A 18 -0.77 11.06 12.66
CA GLY A 18 0.10 10.70 11.55
C GLY A 18 1.22 11.69 11.28
N VAL A 19 2.45 11.19 11.35
CA VAL A 19 3.49 11.64 10.45
C VAL A 19 3.15 11.07 9.07
N ALA A 20 2.90 11.91 8.07
CA ALA A 20 2.79 11.49 6.68
C ALA A 20 4.18 11.08 6.18
N THR A 21 4.69 9.95 6.68
CA THR A 21 5.83 9.29 6.06
C THR A 21 5.31 8.75 4.73
N ALA A 22 5.92 9.15 3.61
CA ALA A 22 5.64 8.55 2.31
C ALA A 22 5.74 7.02 2.47
N TYR A 23 4.60 6.35 2.38
CA TYR A 23 4.54 4.91 2.61
C TYR A 23 5.24 4.23 1.43
N ASN A 24 6.26 3.44 1.75
CA ASN A 24 7.03 2.69 0.77
C ASN A 24 6.54 1.23 0.79
N PRO A 25 5.83 0.75 -0.24
CA PRO A 25 5.31 -0.61 -0.25
C PRO A 25 6.37 -1.68 -0.55
N ILE A 26 7.61 -1.31 -0.85
CA ILE A 26 8.65 -2.29 -1.20
C ILE A 26 8.80 -3.33 -0.08
N GLY A 27 8.72 -4.61 -0.46
CA GLY A 27 8.71 -5.76 0.44
C GLY A 27 7.35 -6.12 1.06
N GLN A 28 6.31 -5.31 0.83
CA GLN A 28 4.93 -5.61 1.22
C GLN A 28 4.22 -6.46 0.18
N SER A 29 3.12 -7.08 0.58
CA SER A 29 2.30 -7.93 -0.28
C SER A 29 1.83 -7.20 -1.54
N CYS A 30 1.85 -7.89 -2.67
CA CYS A 30 1.32 -7.46 -3.94
C CYS A 30 0.25 -8.44 -4.43
N ASP A 31 -0.71 -7.94 -5.21
CA ASP A 31 -1.88 -8.71 -5.62
C ASP A 31 -1.58 -9.77 -6.69
N THR A 32 -0.44 -9.69 -7.39
CA THR A 32 -0.11 -10.59 -8.50
C THR A 32 1.35 -11.03 -8.47
N PRO A 33 1.64 -12.34 -8.29
CA PRO A 33 3.01 -12.86 -8.32
C PRO A 33 3.69 -12.60 -9.66
N GLY A 34 4.87 -11.99 -9.63
CA GLY A 34 5.59 -11.64 -10.86
C GLY A 34 4.88 -10.58 -11.72
N GLY A 35 3.79 -9.98 -11.21
CA GLY A 35 2.99 -9.03 -11.95
C GLY A 35 3.68 -7.68 -12.07
N GLU A 36 3.49 -7.05 -13.21
CA GLU A 36 3.90 -5.66 -13.46
C GLU A 36 2.74 -4.91 -14.12
N GLY A 37 2.64 -3.61 -13.87
CA GLY A 37 1.60 -2.82 -14.51
C GLY A 37 1.35 -1.47 -13.87
N CYS A 38 0.13 -0.98 -14.11
CA CYS A 38 -0.37 0.28 -13.62
C CYS A 38 -1.38 0.04 -12.50
N ALA A 39 -1.26 0.82 -11.43
CA ALA A 39 -2.24 0.86 -10.35
C ALA A 39 -2.42 2.30 -9.85
N GLN A 40 -3.41 2.50 -8.99
CA GLN A 40 -3.71 3.78 -8.37
C GLN A 40 -4.13 3.54 -6.93
N ASP A 41 -3.45 4.19 -6.00
CA ASP A 41 -3.73 4.12 -4.56
C ASP A 41 -3.35 5.47 -3.92
N ALA A 42 -4.29 6.05 -3.19
CA ALA A 42 -4.11 7.32 -2.50
C ALA A 42 -2.98 7.29 -1.46
N SER A 43 -2.74 6.13 -0.87
CA SER A 43 -1.74 5.87 0.16
C SER A 43 -0.33 5.75 -0.42
N LEU A 44 -0.20 5.39 -1.71
CA LEU A 44 1.09 5.17 -2.37
C LEU A 44 1.57 6.38 -3.16
N ASN A 45 0.67 7.03 -3.91
CA ASN A 45 1.04 8.15 -4.78
C ASN A 45 0.01 9.28 -4.76
N GLY A 46 -0.63 9.52 -3.60
CA GLY A 46 -1.52 10.68 -3.41
C GLY A 46 -2.73 10.72 -4.34
N GLY A 47 -3.13 9.56 -4.89
CA GLY A 47 -4.25 9.41 -5.82
C GLY A 47 -3.83 9.47 -7.29
N ASN A 48 -2.57 9.75 -7.56
CA ASN A 48 -2.01 9.59 -8.90
C ASN A 48 -1.73 8.11 -9.20
N ALA A 49 -1.70 7.75 -10.49
CA ALA A 49 -1.33 6.41 -10.89
C ALA A 49 0.16 6.13 -10.61
N PHE A 50 0.56 4.88 -10.56
CA PHE A 50 1.95 4.46 -10.43
C PHE A 50 2.20 3.16 -11.21
N ILE A 51 3.45 2.97 -11.61
CA ILE A 51 3.98 1.73 -12.16
C ILE A 51 4.42 0.85 -11.01
N TYR A 52 4.16 -0.46 -11.08
CA TYR A 52 4.62 -1.42 -10.10
C TYR A 52 5.24 -2.66 -10.75
N GLU A 53 6.10 -3.34 -9.99
CA GLU A 53 6.58 -4.69 -10.26
C GLU A 53 6.58 -5.49 -8.96
N CYS A 54 6.17 -6.76 -9.06
CA CYS A 54 6.09 -7.68 -7.96
C CYS A 54 7.01 -8.87 -8.19
N SER A 55 7.68 -9.31 -7.13
CA SER A 55 8.46 -10.54 -7.16
C SER A 55 7.56 -11.75 -7.38
N GLY A 56 8.17 -12.88 -7.72
CA GLY A 56 7.47 -14.17 -7.73
C GLY A 56 7.00 -14.66 -6.34
N ALA A 57 7.28 -13.91 -5.27
CA ALA A 57 6.84 -14.19 -3.92
C ALA A 57 5.77 -13.18 -3.44
N ASP A 58 5.05 -12.56 -4.38
CA ASP A 58 3.96 -11.62 -4.09
C ASP A 58 4.40 -10.39 -3.29
N THR A 59 5.61 -9.88 -3.53
CA THR A 59 6.07 -8.66 -2.86
C THR A 59 6.44 -7.56 -3.83
N PHE A 60 6.09 -6.32 -3.52
CA PHE A 60 6.54 -5.18 -4.32
C PHE A 60 8.06 -5.11 -4.34
N VAL A 61 8.64 -5.06 -5.54
CA VAL A 61 10.09 -4.85 -5.78
C VAL A 61 10.37 -3.55 -6.52
N TYR A 62 9.35 -2.98 -7.16
CA TYR A 62 9.42 -1.68 -7.80
C TYR A 62 8.12 -0.90 -7.63
N LEU A 63 8.26 0.41 -7.42
CA LEU A 63 7.18 1.37 -7.53
C LEU A 63 7.72 2.69 -8.07
N ALA A 64 7.07 3.25 -9.09
CA ALA A 64 7.34 4.59 -9.59
C ALA A 64 6.03 5.35 -9.81
N GLY A 65 5.88 6.48 -9.09
CA GLY A 65 4.70 7.33 -9.20
C GLY A 65 4.64 8.09 -10.52
N CYS A 66 3.45 8.16 -11.12
CA CYS A 66 3.13 9.09 -12.20
C CYS A 66 2.66 10.44 -11.64
N ALA A 67 2.74 11.48 -12.47
CA ALA A 67 2.34 12.84 -12.09
C ALA A 67 0.82 13.09 -12.11
N CYS A 68 0.04 12.12 -12.60
CA CYS A 68 -1.40 12.27 -12.76
C CYS A 68 -2.16 10.95 -12.55
N PRO A 69 -3.48 10.99 -12.35
CA PRO A 69 -4.28 9.80 -12.06
C PRO A 69 -4.45 8.85 -13.25
N THR A 70 -4.28 9.32 -14.49
CA THR A 70 -4.67 8.57 -15.71
C THR A 70 -3.54 8.38 -16.71
N CYS A 71 -2.31 8.78 -16.39
CA CYS A 71 -1.16 8.75 -17.31
C CYS A 71 -0.36 7.45 -17.25
N CYS A 72 -0.78 6.44 -16.48
CA CYS A 72 -0.09 5.17 -16.51
C CYS A 72 -0.67 4.27 -17.61
N GLU A 73 0.18 3.81 -18.51
CA GLU A 73 -0.16 2.85 -19.54
C GLU A 73 0.58 1.54 -19.33
N ALA A 74 -0.17 0.43 -19.25
CA ALA A 74 0.37 -0.92 -19.20
C ALA A 74 0.34 -1.55 -20.59
N THR A 75 1.44 -2.21 -20.97
CA THR A 75 1.63 -2.90 -22.25
C THR A 75 2.00 -4.36 -22.01
N THR A 76 2.19 -5.12 -23.08
CA THR A 76 2.73 -6.49 -23.00
C THR A 76 4.19 -6.56 -22.55
N SER A 77 4.90 -5.43 -22.52
CA SER A 77 6.33 -5.34 -22.25
C SER A 77 6.66 -4.48 -21.03
N GLY A 78 5.66 -4.18 -20.18
CA GLY A 78 5.80 -3.34 -18.99
C GLY A 78 4.86 -2.15 -18.99
N ALA A 79 5.09 -1.20 -18.08
CA ALA A 79 4.26 0.00 -17.92
C ALA A 79 5.09 1.29 -17.87
N PHE A 80 4.48 2.40 -18.28
CA PHE A 80 5.12 3.72 -18.30
C PHE A 80 4.13 4.84 -17.98
N CYS A 81 4.65 5.98 -17.54
CA CYS A 81 3.87 7.21 -17.36
C CYS A 81 3.95 8.09 -18.63
N THR A 82 2.83 8.64 -19.08
CA THR A 82 2.70 9.58 -20.21
C THR A 82 2.64 11.04 -19.78
#